data_AF-A0A9D4PGW2-F1
#
_entry.id   AF-A0A9D4PGW2-F1
#
_cell.length_a   1.000
_cell.length_b   1.000
_cell.length_c   1.000
_cell.angle_alpha   90.00
_cell.angle_beta   90.00
_cell.angle_gamma   90.00
#
_symmetry.space_group_name_H-M   'P 1'
#
loop_
_entity.id
_entity.type
_entity.pdbx_description
1 polymer ?
#
loop_
_entity_poly.entity_id
_entity_poly.type
_entity_poly.pdbx_seq_one_letter_code
_entity_poly.pdbx_strand_id
1 'polypeptide(L)'
;MKGEHGEMMTKANACSFARVSDVARLIIAPHVRSLHPDAWVALGNSPRLLPRTGLNRRAQAFRLRPRIGCSRTAERLFRLSGSGNPTCVQCPADETIDHILLQCPGYDDHRRRLFGAYSRLGLPQLCLDELLFPSTQHSKLQQACYALVDFFGDADLFTRL
;
A
#
# COMPACT_ATOMS: atom_id res chain seq x y z
N MET A 1 -55.83 -21.53 -39.98
CA MET A 1 -54.51 -21.27 -40.59
C MET A 1 -53.57 -20.87 -39.46
N LYS A 2 -52.45 -21.62 -39.33
CA LYS A 2 -51.21 -21.29 -38.59
C LYS A 2 -51.38 -21.11 -37.07
N GLY A 3 -50.95 -21.99 -36.17
CA GLY A 3 -49.83 -22.92 -36.22
C GLY A 3 -48.55 -22.18 -35.84
N GLU A 4 -48.09 -22.33 -34.60
CA GLU A 4 -46.69 -22.10 -34.20
C GLU A 4 -46.42 -22.74 -32.84
N HIS A 5 -45.89 -23.96 -32.91
CA HIS A 5 -45.18 -24.64 -31.84
C HIS A 5 -43.86 -23.90 -31.59
N GLY A 6 -43.71 -23.31 -30.41
CA GLY A 6 -42.47 -22.68 -29.95
C GLY A 6 -41.78 -23.51 -28.87
N GLU A 7 -41.10 -24.57 -29.31
CA GLU A 7 -39.78 -25.03 -28.83
C GLU A 7 -39.38 -24.69 -27.37
N MET A 8 -39.79 -25.52 -26.42
CA MET A 8 -39.16 -25.60 -25.09
C MET A 8 -37.90 -26.47 -25.20
N MET A 9 -36.77 -25.88 -25.56
CA MET A 9 -35.46 -26.51 -25.41
C MET A 9 -34.53 -25.71 -24.47
N THR A 10 -34.11 -26.44 -23.42
CA THR A 10 -32.80 -26.39 -22.74
C THR A 10 -32.38 -25.13 -21.95
N LYS A 11 -32.91 -24.99 -20.73
CA LYS A 11 -32.27 -24.25 -19.61
C LYS A 11 -31.30 -25.10 -18.76
N ALA A 12 -30.93 -26.30 -19.19
CA ALA A 12 -30.19 -27.26 -18.35
C ALA A 12 -28.65 -27.05 -18.29
N ASN A 13 -28.05 -26.25 -19.19
CA ASN A 13 -26.58 -26.16 -19.30
C ASN A 13 -25.91 -24.99 -18.57
N ALA A 14 -26.66 -24.09 -17.92
CA ALA A 14 -26.06 -22.98 -17.17
C ALA A 14 -25.65 -23.35 -15.73
N CYS A 15 -26.16 -24.47 -15.20
CA CYS A 15 -26.01 -24.84 -13.77
C CYS A 15 -24.70 -25.60 -13.46
N SER A 16 -24.03 -26.15 -14.47
CA SER A 16 -22.78 -26.91 -14.29
C SER A 16 -21.52 -26.03 -14.23
N PHE A 17 -21.51 -24.90 -14.95
CA PHE A 17 -20.33 -24.01 -15.01
C PHE A 17 -20.11 -23.19 -13.73
N ALA A 18 -21.18 -22.83 -13.03
CA ALA A 18 -21.10 -22.09 -11.77
C ALA A 18 -20.36 -22.88 -10.67
N ARG A 19 -20.57 -24.21 -10.60
CA ARG A 19 -20.00 -25.10 -9.57
C ARG A 19 -18.51 -25.37 -9.75
N VAL A 20 -18.01 -25.45 -10.98
CA VAL A 20 -16.57 -25.69 -11.24
C VAL A 20 -15.73 -24.45 -10.93
N SER A 21 -16.28 -23.25 -11.17
CA SER A 21 -15.60 -22.00 -10.82
C SER A 21 -15.41 -21.84 -9.31
N ASP A 22 -16.35 -22.37 -8.51
CA ASP A 22 -16.27 -22.30 -7.05
C ASP A 22 -15.18 -23.22 -6.49
N VAL A 23 -15.01 -24.43 -7.02
CA VAL A 23 -13.91 -25.33 -6.61
C VAL A 23 -12.55 -24.74 -6.98
N ALA A 24 -12.41 -24.22 -8.20
CA ALA A 24 -11.17 -23.56 -8.62
C ALA A 24 -10.86 -22.34 -7.74
N ARG A 25 -11.86 -21.51 -7.40
CA ARG A 25 -11.70 -20.38 -6.48
C ARG A 25 -11.29 -20.81 -5.08
N LEU A 26 -11.84 -21.91 -4.57
CA LEU A 26 -11.48 -22.46 -3.25
C LEU A 26 -10.03 -22.96 -3.20
N ILE A 27 -9.44 -23.37 -4.33
CA ILE A 27 -8.03 -23.78 -4.41
C ILE A 27 -7.12 -22.58 -4.67
N ILE A 28 -7.48 -21.74 -5.64
CA ILE A 28 -6.65 -20.62 -6.10
C ILE A 28 -6.61 -19.51 -5.05
N ALA A 29 -7.72 -19.14 -4.41
CA ALA A 29 -7.75 -17.98 -3.52
C ALA A 29 -6.87 -18.14 -2.28
N PRO A 30 -6.86 -19.28 -1.56
CA PRO A 30 -5.91 -19.51 -0.47
C PRO A 30 -4.45 -19.53 -0.95
N HIS A 31 -4.18 -20.15 -2.11
CA HIS A 31 -2.84 -20.19 -2.68
C HIS A 31 -2.32 -18.79 -3.03
N VAL A 32 -3.12 -17.99 -3.76
CA VAL A 32 -2.79 -16.59 -4.09
C VAL A 32 -2.61 -15.75 -2.84
N ARG A 33 -3.42 -15.94 -1.80
CA ARG A 33 -3.22 -15.26 -0.50
C ARG A 33 -1.89 -15.66 0.13
N SER A 34 -1.53 -16.94 0.17
CA SER A 34 -0.26 -17.39 0.75
C SER A 34 0.97 -16.83 0.05
N LEU A 35 0.85 -16.50 -1.25
CA LEU A 35 1.89 -15.85 -2.04
C LEU A 35 1.87 -14.32 -1.96
N HIS A 36 0.97 -13.73 -1.17
CA HIS A 36 0.85 -12.28 -1.08
C HIS A 36 2.11 -11.67 -0.43
N PRO A 37 2.67 -10.58 -0.99
CA PRO A 37 3.92 -9.98 -0.47
C PRO A 37 3.77 -9.38 0.93
N ASP A 38 2.57 -8.91 1.31
CA ASP A 38 2.27 -8.50 2.69
C ASP A 38 1.98 -9.72 3.56
N ALA A 39 2.85 -9.97 4.55
CA ALA A 39 2.72 -11.06 5.52
C ALA A 39 1.39 -11.04 6.28
N TRP A 40 0.82 -9.86 6.56
CA TRP A 40 -0.47 -9.74 7.23
C TRP A 40 -1.60 -10.38 6.42
N VAL A 41 -1.61 -10.14 5.11
CA VAL A 41 -2.58 -10.71 4.18
C VAL A 41 -2.28 -12.18 3.90
N ALA A 42 -1.00 -12.55 3.84
CA ALA A 42 -0.57 -13.94 3.66
C ALA A 42 -1.02 -14.85 4.82
N LEU A 43 -1.10 -14.31 6.04
CA LEU A 43 -1.68 -14.97 7.22
C LEU A 43 -3.21 -15.11 7.16
N GLY A 44 -3.87 -14.67 6.08
CA GLY A 44 -5.31 -14.79 5.87
C GLY A 44 -6.13 -13.62 6.41
N ASN A 45 -5.47 -12.58 6.96
CA ASN A 45 -6.17 -11.39 7.39
C ASN A 45 -6.61 -10.53 6.21
N SER A 46 -7.66 -9.74 6.42
CA SER A 46 -8.08 -8.75 5.41
C SER A 46 -7.04 -7.62 5.30
N PRO A 47 -6.86 -7.01 4.11
CA PRO A 47 -5.97 -5.87 3.93
C PRO A 47 -6.28 -4.76 4.95
N ARG A 48 -5.24 -4.16 5.52
CA ARG A 48 -5.40 -3.09 6.51
C ARG A 48 -6.09 -1.89 5.88
N LEU A 49 -7.29 -1.59 6.37
CA LEU A 49 -8.05 -0.44 5.90
C LEU A 49 -7.38 0.85 6.35
N LEU A 50 -7.31 1.79 5.41
CA LEU A 50 -6.76 3.10 5.62
C LEU A 50 -7.86 4.04 6.15
N PRO A 51 -7.63 4.83 7.22
CA PRO A 51 -8.66 5.74 7.73
C PRO A 51 -9.07 6.71 6.62
N ARG A 52 -10.35 7.08 6.62
CA ARG A 52 -10.84 8.17 5.78
C ARG A 52 -10.22 9.47 6.29
N THR A 53 -9.56 10.19 5.40
CA THR A 53 -8.88 11.46 5.72
C THR A 53 -9.36 12.53 4.76
N GLY A 54 -9.45 13.79 5.23
CA GLY A 54 -9.73 14.96 4.37
C GLY A 54 -8.53 15.43 3.54
N LEU A 55 -7.55 14.56 3.30
CA LEU A 55 -6.34 14.89 2.54
C LEU A 55 -6.68 15.11 1.05
N ASN A 56 -6.00 16.08 0.44
CA ASN A 56 -6.08 16.29 -1.00
C ASN A 56 -5.50 15.09 -1.78
N ARG A 57 -5.81 15.01 -3.08
CA ARG A 57 -5.38 13.90 -3.95
C ARG A 57 -3.87 13.65 -3.92
N ARG A 58 -3.06 14.72 -3.88
CA ARG A 58 -1.59 14.60 -3.87
C ARG A 58 -1.12 13.95 -2.57
N ALA A 59 -1.53 14.48 -1.43
CA ALA A 59 -1.22 13.92 -0.12
C ALA A 59 -1.69 12.47 0.04
N GLN A 60 -2.87 12.12 -0.50
CA GLN A 60 -3.33 10.73 -0.53
C GLN A 60 -2.39 9.82 -1.33
N ALA A 61 -1.87 10.28 -2.47
CA ALA A 61 -0.91 9.50 -3.26
C ALA A 61 0.39 9.24 -2.48
N PHE A 62 0.94 10.24 -1.78
CA PHE A 62 2.16 10.07 -0.97
C PHE A 62 1.95 9.26 0.30
N ARG A 63 0.71 9.22 0.80
CA ARG A 63 0.31 8.26 1.82
C ARG A 63 0.26 6.84 1.24
N LEU A 64 -0.30 6.64 0.05
CA LEU A 64 -0.54 5.31 -0.52
C LEU A 64 0.71 4.67 -1.13
N ARG A 65 1.50 5.41 -1.90
CA ARG A 65 2.65 4.88 -2.67
C ARG A 65 3.67 4.12 -1.82
N PRO A 66 4.13 4.63 -0.65
CA PRO A 66 5.05 3.88 0.21
C PRO A 66 4.45 2.55 0.67
N ARG A 67 3.16 2.55 1.02
CA ARG A 67 2.44 1.38 1.54
C ARG A 67 2.29 0.27 0.52
N ILE A 68 2.05 0.62 -0.75
CA ILE A 68 1.93 -0.35 -1.84
C ILE A 68 3.27 -0.62 -2.51
N GLY A 69 4.36 -0.05 -2.00
CA GLY A 69 5.69 -0.17 -2.60
C GLY A 69 5.73 0.35 -4.04
N CYS A 70 5.10 1.49 -4.33
CA CYS A 70 5.11 2.16 -5.65
C CYS A 70 5.68 3.59 -5.59
N SER A 71 6.40 3.94 -4.54
CA SER A 71 7.09 5.23 -4.47
C SER A 71 8.20 5.32 -5.52
N ARG A 72 8.34 6.49 -6.14
CA ARG A 72 9.30 6.77 -7.20
C ARG A 72 10.68 7.14 -6.63
N THR A 73 11.20 6.30 -5.74
CA THR A 73 12.56 6.49 -5.23
C THR A 73 13.60 6.28 -6.34
N ALA A 74 14.77 6.87 -6.20
CA ALA A 74 15.84 6.73 -7.18
C ALA A 74 16.21 5.26 -7.41
N GLU A 75 16.31 4.45 -6.35
CA GLU A 75 16.56 3.00 -6.45
C GLU A 75 15.49 2.27 -7.28
N ARG A 76 14.21 2.59 -7.08
CA ARG A 76 13.13 1.96 -7.87
C ARG A 76 13.18 2.40 -9.33
N LEU A 77 13.38 3.68 -9.58
CA LEU A 77 13.46 4.21 -10.94
C LEU A 77 14.66 3.63 -11.69
N PHE A 78 15.79 3.46 -11.01
CA PHE A 78 16.96 2.79 -11.54
C PHE A 78 16.65 1.32 -11.90
N ARG A 79 16.02 0.56 -10.99
CA ARG A 79 15.60 -0.83 -11.27
C ARG A 79 14.63 -0.95 -12.44
N LEU A 80 13.70 0.00 -12.60
CA LEU A 80 12.68 -0.05 -13.64
C LEU A 80 13.20 0.40 -15.01
N SER A 81 14.05 1.43 -15.06
CA SER A 81 14.52 2.02 -16.31
C SER A 81 15.89 1.50 -16.75
N GLY A 82 16.67 0.91 -15.86
CA GLY A 82 18.06 0.54 -16.10
C GLY A 82 19.00 1.75 -16.28
N SER A 83 18.51 2.95 -15.98
CA SER A 83 19.21 4.21 -16.21
C SER A 83 19.13 5.13 -14.99
N GLY A 84 20.09 6.03 -14.85
CA GLY A 84 20.19 6.94 -13.71
C GLY A 84 21.08 6.41 -12.59
N ASN A 85 20.88 6.95 -11.39
CA ASN A 85 21.68 6.62 -10.20
C ASN A 85 20.73 6.27 -9.04
N PRO A 86 20.88 5.11 -8.38
CA PRO A 86 20.04 4.73 -7.25
C PRO A 86 20.30 5.53 -5.96
N THR A 87 21.37 6.33 -5.88
CA THR A 87 21.75 7.04 -4.66
C THR A 87 20.79 8.15 -4.25
N CYS A 88 20.67 8.37 -2.95
CA CYS A 88 19.94 9.47 -2.37
C CYS A 88 20.58 10.82 -2.72
N VAL A 89 19.73 11.84 -2.89
CA VAL A 89 20.19 13.22 -3.15
C VAL A 89 20.85 13.87 -1.94
N GLN A 90 20.61 13.36 -0.73
CA GLN A 90 21.09 13.93 0.52
C GLN A 90 22.31 13.22 1.11
N CYS A 91 22.60 11.99 0.67
CA CYS A 91 23.68 11.18 1.23
C CYS A 91 24.08 10.06 0.26
N PRO A 92 25.24 9.40 0.44
CA PRO A 92 25.78 8.45 -0.53
C PRO A 92 25.10 7.07 -0.54
N ALA A 93 24.07 6.83 0.27
CA ALA A 93 23.36 5.55 0.33
C ALA A 93 22.29 5.44 -0.77
N ASP A 94 21.86 4.21 -1.08
CA ASP A 94 20.76 3.97 -2.01
C ASP A 94 19.44 4.55 -1.50
N GLU A 95 18.72 5.22 -2.39
CA GLU A 95 17.46 5.86 -2.07
C GLU A 95 16.31 4.85 -2.08
N THR A 96 16.06 4.26 -0.92
CA THR A 96 14.86 3.47 -0.65
C THR A 96 13.88 4.24 0.23
N ILE A 97 12.62 3.79 0.30
CA ILE A 97 11.65 4.37 1.22
C ILE A 97 12.06 4.15 2.68
N ASP A 98 12.62 2.97 2.98
CA ASP A 98 13.19 2.65 4.29
C ASP A 98 14.30 3.65 4.66
N HIS A 99 15.23 3.87 3.73
CA HIS A 99 16.31 4.83 3.91
C HIS A 99 15.78 6.24 4.21
N ILE A 100 14.86 6.77 3.39
CA ILE A 100 14.29 8.11 3.60
C ILE A 100 13.61 8.24 4.96
N LEU A 101 12.78 7.25 5.31
CA LEU A 101 11.90 7.32 6.49
C LEU A 101 12.59 6.93 7.79
N LEU A 102 13.70 6.19 7.77
CA LEU A 102 14.33 5.66 8.98
C LEU A 102 15.81 6.03 9.14
N GLN A 103 16.57 6.25 8.06
CA GLN A 103 18.04 6.20 8.12
C GLN A 103 18.75 7.46 7.59
N CYS A 104 18.16 8.15 6.61
CA CYS A 104 18.84 9.17 5.80
C CYS A 104 19.25 10.42 6.61
N PRO A 105 20.54 10.71 6.83
CA PRO A 105 20.95 11.82 7.71
C PRO A 105 20.40 13.19 7.26
N GLY A 106 20.26 13.42 5.95
CA GLY A 106 19.71 14.69 5.44
C GLY A 106 18.23 14.93 5.76
N TYR A 107 17.50 13.91 6.21
CA TYR A 107 16.12 14.06 6.69
C TYR A 107 15.99 13.90 8.21
N ASP A 108 17.09 13.95 8.98
CA ASP A 108 17.08 13.75 10.44
C ASP A 108 16.11 14.69 11.16
N ASP A 109 16.15 15.98 10.85
CA ASP A 109 15.29 16.96 11.53
C ASP A 109 13.81 16.78 11.19
N HIS A 110 13.50 16.40 9.95
CA HIS A 110 12.14 16.05 9.54
C HIS A 110 11.67 14.78 10.26
N ARG A 111 12.53 13.76 10.36
CA ARG A 111 12.24 12.52 11.08
C ARG A 111 12.03 12.77 12.56
N ARG A 112 12.83 13.61 13.22
CA ARG A 112 12.62 13.97 14.63
C ARG A 112 11.24 14.54 14.88
N ARG A 113 10.71 15.37 13.96
CA ARG A 113 9.34 15.90 14.07
C ARG A 113 8.28 14.82 13.89
N LEU A 114 8.43 13.97 12.87
CA LEU A 114 7.56 12.82 12.61
C LEU A 114 7.51 11.88 13.82
N PHE A 115 8.68 11.50 14.30
CA PHE A 115 8.88 10.61 15.45
C PHE A 115 8.36 11.23 16.75
N GLY A 116 8.57 12.53 16.95
CA GLY A 116 7.94 13.26 18.05
C GLY A 116 6.41 13.22 17.99
N ALA A 117 5.80 13.31 16.79
CA ALA A 117 4.36 13.17 16.63
C ALA A 117 3.88 11.74 16.95
N TYR A 118 4.58 10.72 16.45
CA TYR A 118 4.26 9.32 16.75
C TYR A 118 4.40 9.00 18.25
N SER A 119 5.44 9.51 18.91
CA SER A 119 5.65 9.33 20.35
C SER A 119 4.51 9.94 21.17
N ARG A 120 4.01 11.13 20.81
CA ARG A 120 2.84 11.74 21.48
C ARG A 120 1.56 10.91 21.32
N LEU A 121 1.46 10.13 20.26
CA LEU A 121 0.33 9.21 20.03
C LEU A 121 0.49 7.87 20.77
N GLY A 122 1.68 7.60 21.31
CA GLY A 122 2.06 6.33 21.92
C GLY A 122 2.32 5.23 20.89
N LEU A 123 2.82 5.59 19.70
CA LEU A 123 3.10 4.63 18.62
C LEU A 123 4.59 4.23 18.61
N PRO A 124 4.89 2.93 18.47
CA PRO A 124 6.27 2.46 18.26
C PRO A 124 6.77 2.87 16.88
N GLN A 125 8.10 2.98 16.75
CA GLN A 125 8.81 3.55 15.60
C GLN A 125 10.04 2.71 15.25
N LEU A 126 9.92 1.39 15.36
CA LEU A 126 11.05 0.48 15.29
C LEU A 126 11.37 0.04 13.86
N CYS A 127 10.37 0.09 12.96
CA CYS A 127 10.54 -0.33 11.57
C CYS A 127 9.58 0.38 10.62
N LEU A 128 9.80 0.15 9.32
CA LEU A 128 9.02 0.75 8.24
C LEU A 128 7.54 0.35 8.32
N ASP A 129 7.26 -0.90 8.68
CA ASP A 129 5.89 -1.42 8.79
C ASP A 129 5.11 -0.73 9.91
N GLU A 130 5.73 -0.47 11.06
CA GLU A 130 5.08 0.28 12.15
C GLU A 130 4.80 1.72 11.76
N LEU A 131 5.70 2.34 10.99
CA LEU A 131 5.54 3.71 10.52
C LEU A 131 4.43 3.82 9.46
N LEU A 132 4.39 2.89 8.51
CA LEU A 132 3.42 2.89 7.41
C LEU A 132 2.06 2.30 7.80
N PHE A 133 2.03 1.31 8.70
CA PHE A 133 0.82 0.59 9.10
C PHE A 133 0.66 0.51 10.63
N PRO A 134 0.61 1.67 11.34
CA PRO A 134 0.51 1.65 12.79
C PRO A 134 -0.82 1.03 13.24
N SER A 135 -0.74 0.08 14.19
CA SER A 135 -1.90 -0.55 14.80
C SER A 135 -2.39 0.30 15.97
N THR A 136 -3.47 1.07 15.77
CA THR A 136 -4.00 1.97 16.79
C THR A 136 -5.47 2.32 16.54
N GLN A 137 -6.07 3.07 17.46
CA GLN A 137 -7.42 3.59 17.34
C GLN A 137 -7.54 4.57 16.16
N HIS A 138 -8.72 4.65 15.53
CA HIS A 138 -8.93 5.39 14.29
C HIS A 138 -8.49 6.87 14.34
N SER A 139 -8.75 7.57 15.46
CA SER A 139 -8.37 8.98 15.63
C SER A 139 -6.85 9.17 15.64
N LYS A 140 -6.12 8.30 16.34
CA LYS A 140 -4.65 8.30 16.38
C LYS A 140 -4.06 7.91 15.04
N LEU A 141 -4.67 6.94 14.35
CA LEU A 141 -4.26 6.50 13.03
C LEU A 141 -4.39 7.63 12.00
N GLN A 142 -5.47 8.42 12.09
CA GLN A 142 -5.65 9.62 11.28
C GLN A 142 -4.54 10.64 11.56
N GLN A 143 -4.26 10.95 12.82
CA GLN A 143 -3.17 11.89 13.19
C GLN A 143 -1.79 11.40 12.71
N ALA A 144 -1.50 10.11 12.85
CA ALA A 144 -0.27 9.51 12.32
C ALA A 144 -0.17 9.66 10.79
N CYS A 145 -1.29 9.47 10.07
CA CYS A 145 -1.32 9.69 8.63
C CYS A 145 -1.04 11.16 8.25
N TYR A 146 -1.56 12.13 9.00
CA TYR A 146 -1.23 13.54 8.79
C TYR A 146 0.24 13.82 9.05
N ALA A 147 0.79 13.36 10.19
CA ALA A 147 2.21 13.56 10.51
C ALA A 147 3.14 12.99 9.43
N LEU A 148 2.82 11.81 8.88
CA LEU A 148 3.59 11.21 7.79
C LEU A 148 3.49 12.04 6.49
N VAL A 149 2.33 12.60 6.19
CA VAL A 149 2.13 13.48 5.03
C VAL A 149 2.87 14.80 5.22
N ASP A 150 2.84 15.37 6.42
CA ASP A 150 3.57 16.60 6.77
C ASP A 150 5.07 16.38 6.63
N PHE A 151 5.60 15.22 7.03
CA PHE A 151 6.99 14.84 6.77
C PHE A 151 7.33 14.92 5.27
N PHE A 152 6.51 14.33 4.40
CA PHE A 152 6.75 14.36 2.96
C PHE A 152 6.63 15.77 2.36
N GLY A 153 5.77 16.62 2.93
CA GLY A 153 5.63 18.02 2.54
C GLY A 153 6.84 18.85 2.97
N ASP A 154 7.20 18.80 4.25
CA ASP A 154 8.30 19.54 4.84
C ASP A 154 9.65 19.18 4.20
N ALA A 155 9.86 17.90 3.87
CA ALA A 155 11.09 17.41 3.25
C ALA A 155 11.13 17.61 1.73
N ASP A 156 10.16 18.33 1.16
CA ASP A 156 9.98 18.57 -0.28
C ASP A 156 9.97 17.29 -1.13
N LEU A 157 9.45 16.19 -0.58
CA LEU A 157 9.41 14.89 -1.24
C LEU A 157 8.20 14.76 -2.17
N PHE A 158 7.20 15.63 -2.04
CA PHE A 158 6.00 15.63 -2.86
C PHE A 158 6.22 15.86 -4.35
N THR A 159 7.37 16.42 -4.75
CA THR A 159 7.71 16.71 -6.14
C THR A 159 8.33 15.52 -6.85
N ARG A 160 8.91 14.56 -6.11
CA ARG A 160 9.78 13.52 -6.67
C ARG A 160 9.38 12.08 -6.38
N LEU A 161 8.82 11.76 -5.21
CA LEU A 161 8.46 10.37 -4.82
C LEU A 161 7.11 9.90 -5.39
#